data_AF-A0A2N1N792-F1
#
_entry.id   AF-A0A2N1N792-F1
#
_cell.length_a   1.000
_cell.length_b   1.000
_cell.length_c   1.000
_cell.angle_alpha   90.00
_cell.angle_beta   90.00
_cell.angle_gamma   90.00
#
_symmetry.space_group_name_H-M   'P 1'
#
loop_
_entity.id
_entity.type
_entity.pdbx_description
1 polymer ?
#
loop_
_entity_poly.entity_id
_entity_poly.type
_entity_poly.pdbx_seq_one_letter_code
_entity_poly.pdbx_strand_id
1 'polypeptide(L)'
;MSKKRHFTSKLLGIGLISPTLHYGIFARDWWETVSLDSKDKNVVFIVPFRLYMRVGCNLNGKDFIITVLQNNKNIYKPGFQCTCENISSKIEPYPSTAINSCYKEVFGTKTEYSGIAVIGFEDEKIIQQLRNEIEFFPIFLRIEKLSVVISGFGYSSKDGYYGAGEGFTSSFITRYRNTQHLFLLKLEDDQCIIEIYHNADKIEQFTGSTPDDVWKKVGIYKKFSGSHIFGITHETTQNLLQSEAVTCKPDEWNNHEKLTKVFDRHIKSRKLPNTMVNWSQLFHDWYKQDSSIIQFPSILAKIYPEDYKLQDKELRAWRAMFKACGCSNITPFSHEESQIEFWSRAYNDKADRQILENLYNAKLLNIDNKKEDLLWESFRDAINSNKRGQNGKI
;
A
#
# COMPACT_ATOMS: atom_id res chain seq x y z
N MET A 1 -26.49 17.68 -23.57
CA MET A 1 -25.36 17.14 -22.79
C MET A 1 -24.08 17.49 -23.53
N SER A 2 -23.25 18.36 -22.95
CA SER A 2 -21.94 18.70 -23.52
C SER A 2 -21.06 17.44 -23.59
N LYS A 3 -20.50 17.13 -24.77
CA LYS A 3 -19.51 16.05 -24.89
C LYS A 3 -18.32 16.41 -24.00
N LYS A 4 -18.05 15.58 -22.99
CA LYS A 4 -16.88 15.72 -22.12
C LYS A 4 -15.63 15.72 -23.00
N ARG A 5 -14.79 16.75 -22.91
CA ARG A 5 -13.55 16.82 -23.68
C ARG A 5 -12.62 15.72 -23.17
N HIS A 6 -12.28 14.77 -24.05
CA HIS A 6 -11.28 13.77 -23.75
C HIS A 6 -9.89 14.33 -24.02
N PHE A 7 -8.99 14.16 -23.05
CA PHE A 7 -7.60 14.56 -23.17
C PHE A 7 -6.74 13.33 -23.44
N THR A 8 -5.74 13.47 -24.32
CA THR A 8 -4.73 12.43 -24.51
C THR A 8 -3.57 12.75 -23.57
N SER A 9 -3.69 12.25 -22.34
CA SER A 9 -2.65 12.41 -21.31
C SER A 9 -1.65 11.28 -21.36
N LYS A 10 -0.39 11.57 -21.04
CA LYS A 10 0.70 10.59 -20.98
C LYS A 10 1.46 10.76 -19.66
N LEU A 11 1.55 9.68 -18.89
CA LEU A 11 2.42 9.65 -17.71
C LEU A 11 3.88 9.67 -18.18
N LEU A 12 4.59 10.75 -17.86
CA LEU A 12 6.00 10.96 -18.20
C LEU A 12 6.94 10.54 -17.06
N GLY A 13 6.45 10.60 -15.82
CA GLY A 13 7.16 10.13 -14.64
C GLY A 13 6.16 9.77 -13.55
N ILE A 14 6.31 8.58 -12.97
CA ILE A 14 5.38 8.04 -11.96
C ILE A 14 5.42 8.83 -10.64
N GLY A 15 6.60 9.32 -10.25
CA GLY A 15 6.80 10.00 -8.96
C GLY A 15 6.88 9.03 -7.78
N LEU A 16 6.98 9.60 -6.57
CA LEU A 16 7.25 8.89 -5.33
C LEU A 16 6.07 8.97 -4.35
N ILE A 17 5.86 7.90 -3.59
CA ILE A 17 5.03 7.91 -2.39
C ILE A 17 5.94 8.24 -1.21
N SER A 18 5.67 9.36 -0.55
CA SER A 18 6.35 9.78 0.67
C SER A 18 5.47 9.47 1.88
N PRO A 19 5.95 8.70 2.88
CA PRO A 19 5.18 8.39 4.08
C PRO A 19 4.68 9.64 4.83
N THR A 20 5.51 10.67 4.94
CA THR A 20 5.18 11.91 5.66
C THR A 20 4.12 12.75 4.95
N LEU A 21 4.02 12.65 3.62
CA LEU A 21 3.06 13.40 2.83
C LEU A 21 1.76 12.62 2.62
N HIS A 22 1.87 11.35 2.19
CA HIS A 22 0.73 10.56 1.74
C HIS A 22 -0.03 9.89 2.90
N TYR A 23 0.63 9.68 4.04
CA TYR A 23 0.01 9.07 5.23
C TYR A 23 0.16 9.94 6.50
N GLY A 24 0.73 11.15 6.35
CA GLY A 24 0.90 12.10 7.46
C GLY A 24 -0.32 13.01 7.69
N ILE A 25 -0.08 14.15 8.33
CA ILE A 25 -1.12 15.08 8.81
C ILE A 25 -2.11 15.47 7.70
N PHE A 26 -1.60 15.80 6.51
CA PHE A 26 -2.37 16.25 5.36
C PHE A 26 -2.60 15.15 4.31
N ALA A 27 -2.56 13.88 4.72
CA ALA A 27 -2.76 12.73 3.84
C ALA A 27 -3.96 12.93 2.90
N ARG A 28 -5.10 13.39 3.42
CA ARG A 28 -6.32 13.64 2.63
C ARG A 28 -6.13 14.50 1.38
N ASP A 29 -5.14 15.39 1.36
CA ASP A 29 -4.91 16.29 0.23
C ASP A 29 -4.08 15.59 -0.88
N TRP A 30 -3.40 14.48 -0.57
CA TRP A 30 -2.55 13.72 -1.49
C TRP A 30 -3.27 12.58 -2.23
N TRP A 31 -4.56 12.37 -1.96
CA TRP A 31 -5.35 11.31 -2.57
C TRP A 31 -6.66 11.84 -3.12
N GLU A 32 -7.00 11.42 -4.34
CA GLU A 32 -8.23 11.80 -5.02
C GLU A 32 -9.14 10.58 -5.21
N THR A 33 -10.44 10.78 -4.99
CA THR A 33 -11.44 9.77 -5.32
C THR A 33 -11.94 9.99 -6.74
N VAL A 34 -11.70 9.01 -7.60
CA VAL A 34 -11.98 9.07 -9.04
C VAL A 34 -13.02 8.03 -9.41
N SER A 35 -14.06 8.41 -10.13
CA SER A 35 -15.06 7.47 -10.67
C SER A 35 -14.87 7.29 -12.16
N LEU A 36 -14.76 6.03 -12.62
CA LEU A 36 -14.82 5.68 -14.03
C LEU A 36 -16.14 4.96 -14.34
N ASP A 37 -16.80 5.42 -15.40
CA ASP A 37 -17.97 4.78 -15.96
C ASP A 37 -17.51 3.55 -16.78
N SER A 38 -17.64 2.35 -16.20
CA SER A 38 -17.52 1.11 -16.98
C SER A 38 -18.92 0.66 -17.41
N LYS A 39 -18.99 -0.09 -18.53
CA LYS A 39 -20.24 -0.39 -19.26
C LYS A 39 -21.41 -0.94 -18.42
N ASP A 40 -21.19 -1.42 -17.19
CA ASP A 40 -22.27 -1.85 -16.29
C ASP A 40 -22.07 -1.47 -14.80
N LYS A 41 -21.00 -0.77 -14.41
CA LYS A 41 -20.73 -0.36 -13.01
C LYS A 41 -19.87 0.90 -12.93
N ASN A 42 -20.22 1.82 -12.04
CA ASN A 42 -19.33 2.89 -11.61
C ASN A 42 -18.26 2.31 -10.71
N VAL A 43 -17.02 2.29 -11.18
CA VAL A 43 -15.87 1.86 -10.39
C VAL A 43 -15.23 3.09 -9.79
N VAL A 44 -15.10 3.09 -8.46
CA VAL A 44 -14.46 4.18 -7.70
C VAL A 44 -13.03 3.76 -7.35
N PHE A 45 -12.08 4.63 -7.65
CA PHE A 45 -10.66 4.47 -7.39
C PHE A 45 -10.18 5.55 -6.41
N ILE A 46 -9.25 5.17 -5.55
CA ILE A 46 -8.44 6.13 -4.78
C ILE A 46 -7.08 6.21 -5.47
N VAL A 47 -6.71 7.41 -5.91
CA VAL A 47 -5.52 7.66 -6.74
C VAL A 47 -4.63 8.68 -6.04
N PRO A 48 -3.33 8.40 -5.85
CA PRO A 48 -2.43 9.35 -5.22
C PRO A 48 -1.97 10.43 -6.20
N PHE A 49 -1.70 11.62 -5.69
CA PHE A 49 -0.82 12.59 -6.32
C PHE A 49 0.64 12.29 -5.94
N ARG A 50 1.32 11.41 -6.66
CA ARG A 50 2.72 11.08 -6.31
C ARG A 50 3.63 12.31 -6.40
N LEU A 51 4.52 12.49 -5.42
CA LEU A 51 5.49 13.59 -5.43
C LEU A 51 6.41 13.44 -6.65
N TYR A 52 6.64 14.52 -7.39
CA TYR A 52 7.38 14.53 -8.67
C TYR A 52 6.71 13.74 -9.80
N MET A 53 5.43 13.36 -9.66
CA MET A 53 4.64 12.84 -10.78
C MET A 53 4.61 13.87 -11.90
N ARG A 54 4.84 13.42 -13.13
CA ARG A 54 4.82 14.26 -14.34
C ARG A 54 3.86 13.69 -15.36
N VAL A 55 2.89 14.49 -15.78
CA VAL A 55 1.93 14.12 -16.83
C VAL A 55 1.98 15.15 -17.95
N GLY A 56 2.19 14.66 -19.18
CA GLY A 56 2.12 15.45 -20.40
C GLY A 56 0.73 15.39 -21.01
N CYS A 57 0.26 16.51 -21.56
CA CYS A 57 -0.97 16.58 -22.33
C CYS A 57 -0.79 17.59 -23.47
N ASN A 58 -1.19 17.22 -24.69
CA ASN A 58 -1.16 18.14 -25.82
C ASN A 58 -2.43 18.99 -25.84
N LEU A 59 -2.27 20.31 -25.76
CA LEU A 59 -3.35 21.28 -25.82
C LEU A 59 -3.05 22.30 -26.92
N ASN A 60 -3.94 22.42 -27.91
CA ASN A 60 -3.77 23.31 -29.06
C ASN A 60 -2.42 23.16 -29.77
N GLY A 61 -1.96 21.92 -29.93
CA GLY A 61 -0.70 21.62 -30.64
C GLY A 61 0.57 21.85 -29.82
N LYS A 62 0.46 22.25 -28.54
CA LYS A 62 1.60 22.41 -27.63
C LYS A 62 1.53 21.41 -26.48
N ASP A 63 2.70 20.94 -26.05
CA ASP A 63 2.80 19.98 -24.95
C ASP A 63 2.89 20.71 -23.61
N PHE A 64 1.88 20.50 -22.78
CA PHE A 64 1.83 20.96 -21.40
C PHE A 64 2.23 19.82 -20.47
N ILE A 65 3.14 20.08 -19.55
CA ILE A 65 3.58 19.12 -18.54
C ILE A 65 3.19 19.64 -17.17
N ILE A 66 2.33 18.89 -16.48
CA ILE A 66 2.00 19.13 -15.07
C ILE A 66 2.95 18.28 -14.21
N THR A 67 3.61 18.94 -13.27
CA THR A 67 4.47 18.31 -12.26
C THR A 67 3.87 18.51 -10.88
N VAL A 68 3.76 17.42 -10.11
CA VAL A 68 3.34 17.44 -8.70
C VAL A 68 4.55 17.72 -7.82
N LEU A 69 4.45 18.71 -6.96
CA LEU A 69 5.49 19.22 -6.05
C LEU A 69 4.89 19.42 -4.66
N GLN A 70 5.69 19.87 -3.70
CA GLN A 70 5.16 20.38 -2.44
C GLN A 70 4.65 21.81 -2.62
N ASN A 71 3.59 22.18 -1.91
CA ASN A 71 3.04 23.53 -1.99
C ASN A 71 3.90 24.54 -1.23
N ASN A 72 4.09 25.73 -1.81
CA ASN A 72 4.90 26.80 -1.19
C ASN A 72 4.28 27.37 0.10
N LYS A 73 2.95 27.35 0.25
CA LYS A 73 2.26 27.88 1.44
C LYS A 73 2.15 26.86 2.56
N ASN A 74 2.01 25.58 2.21
CA ASN A 74 1.96 24.48 3.16
C ASN A 74 2.71 23.30 2.55
N ILE A 75 3.96 23.10 2.97
CA ILE A 75 4.86 22.07 2.42
C ILE A 75 4.31 20.64 2.54
N TYR A 76 3.30 20.42 3.40
CA TYR A 76 2.64 19.14 3.58
C TYR A 76 1.48 18.91 2.63
N LYS A 77 1.10 19.87 1.79
CA LYS A 77 0.07 19.74 0.76
C LYS A 77 0.69 19.62 -0.63
N PRO A 78 -0.01 18.99 -1.59
CA PRO A 78 0.45 18.99 -2.97
C PRO A 78 0.40 20.40 -3.55
N GLY A 79 1.39 20.69 -4.38
CA GLY A 79 1.46 21.81 -5.29
C GLY A 79 1.58 21.29 -6.71
N PHE A 80 1.07 22.06 -7.66
CA PHE A 80 1.04 21.70 -9.07
C PHE A 80 1.67 22.82 -9.86
N GLN A 81 2.66 22.47 -10.67
CA GLN A 81 3.28 23.39 -11.61
C GLN A 81 3.05 22.90 -13.02
N CYS A 82 2.65 23.79 -13.91
CA CYS A 82 2.49 23.48 -15.32
C CYS A 82 3.56 24.22 -16.13
N THR A 83 4.17 23.50 -17.07
CA THR A 83 5.20 24.01 -17.98
C THR A 83 4.80 23.73 -19.41
N CYS A 84 5.09 24.66 -20.31
CA CYS A 84 4.91 24.54 -21.75
C CYS A 84 6.00 25.37 -22.43
N GLU A 85 6.85 24.72 -23.23
CA GLU A 85 8.04 25.35 -23.83
C GLU A 85 8.90 26.04 -22.75
N ASN A 86 9.08 27.36 -22.84
CA ASN A 86 9.87 28.16 -21.89
C ASN A 86 9.00 28.84 -20.82
N ILE A 87 7.70 28.56 -20.79
CA ILE A 87 6.75 29.17 -19.86
C ILE A 87 6.44 28.18 -18.74
N SER A 88 6.40 28.70 -17.51
CA SER A 88 6.05 27.93 -16.31
C SER A 88 5.08 28.72 -15.44
N SER A 89 4.00 28.08 -15.02
CA SER A 89 3.17 28.61 -13.95
C SER A 89 3.95 28.66 -12.64
N LYS A 90 3.40 29.41 -11.68
CA LYS A 90 3.73 29.23 -10.26
C LYS A 90 3.29 27.84 -9.79
N ILE A 91 3.76 27.45 -8.61
CA ILE A 91 3.25 26.27 -7.91
C ILE A 91 1.89 26.66 -7.32
N GLU A 92 0.84 26.03 -7.85
CA GLU A 92 -0.55 26.28 -7.49
C GLU A 92 -1.12 25.14 -6.65
N PRO A 93 -2.15 25.37 -5.80
CA PRO A 93 -2.75 24.33 -4.96
C PRO A 93 -3.58 23.31 -5.73
N TYR A 94 -3.99 23.62 -6.97
CA TYR A 94 -4.83 22.73 -7.78
C TYR A 94 -4.27 22.58 -9.20
N PRO A 95 -4.37 21.39 -9.80
CA PRO A 95 -3.87 21.16 -11.16
C PRO A 95 -4.60 22.03 -12.19
N SER A 96 -5.90 22.28 -12.00
CA SER A 96 -6.69 23.16 -12.87
C SER A 96 -6.16 24.60 -12.86
N THR A 97 -5.72 25.09 -11.69
CA THR A 97 -5.16 26.44 -11.58
C THR A 97 -3.81 26.51 -12.29
N ALA A 98 -2.95 25.50 -12.11
CA ALA A 98 -1.64 25.44 -12.76
C ALA A 98 -1.76 25.44 -14.29
N ILE A 99 -2.58 24.55 -14.85
CA ILE A 99 -2.74 24.41 -16.31
C ILE A 99 -3.38 25.65 -16.94
N ASN A 100 -4.44 26.20 -16.34
CA ASN A 100 -5.16 27.33 -16.92
C ASN A 100 -4.33 28.62 -16.83
N SER A 101 -3.53 28.79 -15.78
CA SER A 101 -2.58 29.90 -15.66
C SER A 101 -1.46 29.80 -16.70
N CYS A 102 -0.82 28.63 -16.83
CA CYS A 102 0.21 28.40 -17.85
C CYS A 102 -0.34 28.61 -19.27
N TYR A 103 -1.51 28.05 -19.56
CA TYR A 103 -2.16 28.20 -20.86
C TYR A 103 -2.44 29.67 -21.19
N LYS A 104 -2.92 30.46 -20.22
CA LYS A 104 -3.15 31.90 -20.40
C LYS A 104 -1.87 32.65 -20.74
N GLU A 105 -0.74 32.29 -20.12
CA GLU A 105 0.56 32.89 -20.43
C GLU A 105 1.06 32.50 -21.82
N VAL A 106 0.84 31.26 -22.24
CA VAL A 106 1.27 30.74 -23.56
C VAL A 106 0.46 31.34 -24.71
N PHE A 107 -0.87 31.45 -24.57
CA PHE A 107 -1.77 31.81 -25.68
C PHE A 107 -2.47 33.17 -25.50
N GLY A 108 -2.25 33.88 -24.40
CA GLY A 108 -2.92 35.15 -24.09
C GLY A 108 -4.44 35.03 -23.85
N THR A 109 -4.99 33.81 -23.85
CA THR A 109 -6.43 33.56 -23.77
C THR A 109 -6.79 32.75 -22.52
N LYS A 110 -7.96 33.03 -21.93
CA LYS A 110 -8.47 32.25 -20.80
C LYS A 110 -9.13 30.97 -21.31
N THR A 111 -9.00 29.91 -20.52
CA THR A 111 -9.66 28.62 -20.73
C THR A 111 -9.98 28.00 -19.36
N GLU A 112 -10.80 26.96 -19.35
CA GLU A 112 -11.22 26.23 -18.16
C GLU A 112 -11.02 24.73 -18.37
N TYR A 113 -9.76 24.31 -18.48
CA TYR A 113 -9.42 22.89 -18.48
C TYR A 113 -9.57 22.29 -17.08
N SER A 114 -10.12 21.07 -17.04
CA SER A 114 -10.15 20.25 -15.83
C SER A 114 -8.77 19.68 -15.56
N GLY A 115 -8.14 20.09 -14.46
CA GLY A 115 -6.83 19.59 -14.06
C GLY A 115 -6.80 18.08 -13.87
N ILE A 116 -7.85 17.50 -13.26
CA ILE A 116 -8.01 16.05 -13.05
C ILE A 116 -8.03 15.31 -14.40
N ALA A 117 -8.75 15.83 -15.39
CA ALA A 117 -8.78 15.23 -16.72
C ALA A 117 -7.42 15.37 -17.44
N VAL A 118 -6.77 16.54 -17.33
CA VAL A 118 -5.45 16.79 -17.95
C VAL A 118 -4.35 15.92 -17.34
N ILE A 119 -4.36 15.65 -16.04
CA ILE A 119 -3.39 14.74 -15.39
C ILE A 119 -3.73 13.26 -15.60
N GLY A 120 -4.74 12.93 -16.42
CA GLY A 120 -5.03 11.55 -16.81
C GLY A 120 -5.80 10.74 -15.77
N PHE A 121 -6.47 11.37 -14.80
CA PHE A 121 -7.34 10.67 -13.84
C PHE A 121 -8.71 10.31 -14.46
N GLU A 122 -8.80 10.28 -15.79
CA GLU A 122 -9.91 9.70 -16.54
C GLU A 122 -9.42 8.53 -17.43
N ASP A 123 -8.12 8.24 -17.42
CA ASP A 123 -7.49 7.15 -18.15
C ASP A 123 -7.18 6.00 -17.18
N GLU A 124 -7.85 4.87 -17.38
CA GLU A 124 -7.69 3.68 -16.55
C GLU A 124 -6.24 3.18 -16.51
N LYS A 125 -5.48 3.28 -17.61
CA LYS A 125 -4.08 2.82 -17.67
C LYS A 125 -3.17 3.70 -16.83
N ILE A 126 -3.42 5.01 -16.80
CA ILE A 126 -2.66 5.95 -15.95
C ILE A 126 -3.02 5.69 -14.49
N ILE A 127 -4.30 5.54 -14.18
CA ILE A 127 -4.78 5.23 -12.82
C ILE A 127 -4.16 3.93 -12.30
N GLN A 128 -4.16 2.86 -13.11
CA GLN A 128 -3.55 1.58 -12.72
C GLN A 128 -2.03 1.75 -12.44
N GLN A 129 -1.30 2.45 -13.31
CA GLN A 129 0.13 2.72 -13.09
C GLN A 129 0.38 3.49 -11.80
N LEU A 130 -0.38 4.56 -11.53
CA LEU A 130 -0.23 5.36 -10.32
C LEU A 130 -0.59 4.60 -9.04
N ARG A 131 -1.43 3.56 -9.14
CA ARG A 131 -1.85 2.71 -8.03
C ARG A 131 -0.93 1.50 -7.78
N ASN A 132 0.01 1.22 -8.67
CA ASN A 132 0.98 0.13 -8.47
C ASN A 132 1.90 0.41 -7.28
N GLU A 133 2.36 -0.63 -6.58
CA GLU A 133 3.30 -0.50 -5.45
C GLU A 133 2.79 0.38 -4.29
N ILE A 134 1.47 0.47 -4.12
CA ILE A 134 0.85 1.12 -2.96
C ILE A 134 0.47 0.05 -1.95
N GLU A 135 1.06 0.12 -0.77
CA GLU A 135 0.80 -0.82 0.32
C GLU A 135 -0.56 -0.57 0.99
N PHE A 136 -0.94 0.70 1.13
CA PHE A 136 -2.16 1.09 1.81
C PHE A 136 -2.88 2.23 1.07
N PHE A 137 -4.20 2.08 0.93
CA PHE A 137 -5.06 3.13 0.38
C PHE A 137 -5.90 3.74 1.51
N PRO A 138 -5.88 5.07 1.69
CA PRO A 138 -6.74 5.71 2.67
C PRO A 138 -8.22 5.45 2.42
N ILE A 139 -8.98 5.36 3.51
CA ILE A 139 -10.41 5.11 3.46
C ILE A 139 -11.15 6.43 3.66
N PHE A 140 -11.94 6.80 2.67
CA PHE A 140 -12.79 7.99 2.71
C PHE A 140 -14.17 7.60 3.22
N LEU A 141 -14.49 8.00 4.44
CA LEU A 141 -15.76 7.74 5.10
C LEU A 141 -16.63 8.99 5.12
N ARG A 142 -17.93 8.77 4.99
CA ARG A 142 -18.93 9.80 5.26
C ARG A 142 -19.56 9.51 6.61
N ILE A 143 -19.09 10.22 7.64
CA ILE A 143 -19.68 10.18 8.96
C ILE A 143 -20.51 11.44 9.09
N GLU A 144 -21.82 11.31 8.90
CA GLU A 144 -22.78 12.42 8.95
C GLU A 144 -22.46 13.48 7.88
N LYS A 145 -22.09 14.69 8.31
CA LYS A 145 -21.64 15.78 7.42
C LYS A 145 -20.12 15.83 7.28
N LEU A 146 -19.38 15.02 8.04
CA LEU A 146 -17.93 15.00 8.05
C LEU A 146 -17.41 14.02 6.98
N SER A 147 -16.44 14.49 6.20
CA SER A 147 -15.60 13.65 5.35
C SER A 147 -14.37 13.27 6.18
N VAL A 148 -14.42 12.07 6.74
CA VAL A 148 -13.37 11.46 7.55
C VAL A 148 -12.48 10.63 6.65
N VAL A 149 -11.17 10.80 6.78
CA VAL A 149 -10.16 10.06 6.00
C VAL A 149 -9.30 9.27 6.97
N ILE A 150 -9.33 7.95 6.87
CA ILE A 150 -8.44 7.07 7.62
C ILE A 150 -7.16 6.89 6.79
N SER A 151 -6.04 7.35 7.31
CA SER A 151 -4.74 7.39 6.62
C SER A 151 -3.71 6.42 7.20
N GLY A 152 -4.02 5.76 8.31
CA GLY A 152 -3.16 4.76 8.93
C GLY A 152 -3.99 3.78 9.75
N PHE A 153 -3.53 2.54 9.79
CA PHE A 153 -4.12 1.47 10.58
C PHE A 153 -3.14 0.97 11.63
N GLY A 154 -3.68 0.75 12.81
CA GLY A 154 -3.04 0.12 13.95
C GLY A 154 -4.02 -0.86 14.57
N TYR A 155 -3.52 -1.89 15.24
CA TYR A 155 -4.34 -2.96 15.81
C TYR A 155 -4.09 -3.09 17.30
N SER A 156 -5.16 -3.26 18.09
CA SER A 156 -5.04 -3.52 19.53
C SER A 156 -6.22 -4.33 20.04
N SER A 157 -5.98 -5.11 21.09
CA SER A 157 -7.02 -5.75 21.90
C SER A 157 -7.47 -4.86 23.08
N LYS A 158 -7.00 -3.61 23.17
CA LYS A 158 -7.36 -2.67 24.23
C LYS A 158 -8.85 -2.34 24.19
N ASP A 159 -9.50 -2.44 25.33
CA ASP A 159 -10.92 -2.13 25.44
C ASP A 159 -11.20 -0.66 25.11
N GLY A 160 -12.34 -0.40 24.45
CA GLY A 160 -12.69 0.92 23.93
C GLY A 160 -11.97 1.38 22.66
N TYR A 161 -11.01 0.61 22.13
CA TYR A 161 -10.34 0.91 20.85
C TYR A 161 -10.94 0.13 19.67
N TYR A 162 -11.90 -0.76 19.94
CA TYR A 162 -12.67 -1.49 18.92
C TYR A 162 -11.78 -2.20 17.88
N GLY A 163 -10.67 -2.79 18.32
CA GLY A 163 -9.72 -3.49 17.46
C GLY A 163 -8.65 -2.59 16.82
N ALA A 164 -8.81 -1.26 16.88
CA ALA A 164 -7.79 -0.32 16.43
C ALA A 164 -6.68 -0.15 17.49
N GLY A 165 -5.51 0.36 17.12
CA GLY A 165 -4.34 0.46 18.00
C GLY A 165 -3.34 1.50 17.54
N GLU A 166 -2.13 1.45 18.12
CA GLU A 166 -1.00 2.32 17.75
C GLU A 166 -0.79 2.36 16.23
N GLY A 167 -0.71 3.57 15.68
CA GLY A 167 -0.60 3.80 14.24
C GLY A 167 -1.93 4.00 13.52
N PHE A 168 -3.08 3.81 14.20
CA PHE A 168 -4.36 4.23 13.64
C PHE A 168 -4.42 5.76 13.58
N THR A 169 -4.68 6.28 12.38
CA THR A 169 -4.83 7.72 12.18
C THR A 169 -6.02 8.03 11.30
N SER A 170 -6.81 9.02 11.70
CA SER A 170 -7.88 9.57 10.87
C SER A 170 -7.90 11.08 10.93
N SER A 171 -8.52 11.71 9.93
CA SER A 171 -8.62 13.16 9.87
C SER A 171 -9.92 13.63 9.27
N PHE A 172 -10.38 14.81 9.67
CA PHE A 172 -11.51 15.49 9.02
C PHE A 172 -11.35 17.01 9.12
N ILE A 173 -12.07 17.72 8.26
CA ILE A 173 -12.10 19.18 8.28
C ILE A 173 -13.47 19.62 8.79
N THR A 174 -13.48 20.51 9.76
CA THR A 174 -14.72 21.14 10.24
C THR A 174 -14.47 22.57 10.73
N ARG A 175 -15.57 23.30 10.97
CA ARG A 175 -15.52 24.64 11.55
C ARG A 175 -15.35 24.54 13.06
N TYR A 176 -14.28 25.14 13.58
CA TYR A 176 -13.96 25.24 15.00
C TYR A 176 -13.56 26.69 15.30
N ARG A 177 -14.09 27.29 16.37
CA ARG A 177 -13.88 28.73 16.71
C ARG A 177 -14.07 29.69 15.52
N ASN A 178 -15.11 29.43 14.72
CA ASN A 178 -15.52 30.17 13.53
C ASN A 178 -14.68 30.03 12.25
N THR A 179 -13.56 29.31 12.27
CA THR A 179 -12.69 29.06 11.12
C THR A 179 -12.63 27.57 10.76
N GLN A 180 -12.19 27.23 9.54
CA GLN A 180 -12.00 25.82 9.17
C GLN A 180 -10.67 25.31 9.72
N HIS A 181 -10.70 24.12 10.31
CA HIS A 181 -9.52 23.46 10.85
C HIS A 181 -9.50 22.00 10.43
N LEU A 182 -8.28 21.48 10.31
CA LEU A 182 -8.04 20.05 10.18
C LEU A 182 -7.91 19.44 11.56
N PHE A 183 -8.74 18.44 11.85
CA PHE A 183 -8.62 17.60 13.02
C PHE A 183 -7.89 16.33 12.62
N LEU A 184 -6.81 16.01 13.33
CA LEU A 184 -6.05 14.78 13.20
C LEU A 184 -6.23 13.97 14.49
N LEU A 185 -6.67 12.73 14.34
CA LEU A 185 -7.04 11.84 15.42
C LEU A 185 -6.12 10.63 15.37
N LYS A 186 -5.42 10.36 16.47
CA LYS A 186 -4.39 9.31 16.56
C LYS A 186 -4.68 8.41 17.75
N LEU A 187 -4.43 7.12 17.54
CA LEU A 187 -4.33 6.16 18.62
C LEU A 187 -2.85 5.81 18.81
N GLU A 188 -2.38 5.96 20.05
CA GLU A 188 -1.08 5.50 20.52
C GLU A 188 -1.33 4.41 21.58
N ASP A 189 -0.28 3.69 22.00
CA ASP A 189 -0.40 2.57 22.94
C ASP A 189 -1.11 2.94 24.26
N ASP A 190 -0.72 4.08 24.84
CA ASP A 190 -1.20 4.51 26.16
C ASP A 190 -2.33 5.54 26.09
N GLN A 191 -2.48 6.27 24.97
CA GLN A 191 -3.38 7.41 24.86
C GLN A 191 -3.98 7.61 23.47
N CYS A 192 -5.11 8.29 23.45
CA CYS A 192 -5.72 8.86 22.24
C CYS A 192 -5.40 10.34 22.15
N ILE A 193 -5.03 10.80 20.97
CA ILE A 193 -4.62 12.18 20.72
C ILE A 193 -5.53 12.80 19.66
N ILE A 194 -5.97 14.03 19.90
CA ILE A 194 -6.60 14.88 18.89
C ILE A 194 -5.74 16.13 18.74
N GLU A 195 -5.26 16.38 17.52
CA GLU A 195 -4.53 17.59 17.17
C GLU A 195 -5.38 18.44 16.21
N ILE A 196 -5.43 19.74 16.44
CA ILE A 196 -6.16 20.69 15.60
C ILE A 196 -5.15 21.58 14.88
N TYR A 197 -5.26 21.64 13.56
CA TYR A 197 -4.38 22.41 12.70
C TYR A 197 -5.12 23.52 11.98
N HIS A 198 -4.46 24.67 11.84
CA HIS A 198 -4.82 25.75 10.93
C HIS A 198 -3.69 25.96 9.94
N ASN A 199 -3.93 25.75 8.65
CA ASN A 199 -2.87 25.64 7.65
C ASN A 199 -1.83 24.59 8.04
N ALA A 200 -0.57 24.95 8.27
CA ALA A 200 0.48 24.01 8.69
C ALA A 200 0.71 24.01 10.21
N ASP A 201 0.07 24.93 10.94
CA ASP A 201 0.36 25.17 12.36
C ASP A 201 -0.59 24.36 13.24
N LYS A 202 -0.03 23.62 14.20
CA LYS A 202 -0.80 22.99 15.27
C LYS A 202 -1.24 24.07 16.26
N ILE A 203 -2.55 24.25 16.40
CA ILE A 203 -3.12 25.29 17.27
C ILE A 203 -3.58 24.75 18.62
N GLU A 204 -3.92 23.46 18.71
CA GLU A 204 -4.44 22.86 19.93
C GLU A 204 -4.24 21.34 19.91
N GLN A 205 -4.14 20.74 21.10
CA GLN A 205 -4.01 19.31 21.28
C GLN A 205 -4.79 18.85 22.52
N PHE A 206 -5.49 17.74 22.39
CA PHE A 206 -6.17 17.05 23.48
C PHE A 206 -5.64 15.63 23.57
N THR A 207 -5.49 15.12 24.79
CA THR A 207 -5.12 13.72 25.06
C THR A 207 -6.15 13.08 25.99
N GLY A 208 -6.33 11.77 25.91
CA GLY A 208 -7.23 11.02 26.79
C GLY A 208 -6.95 9.51 26.72
N SER A 209 -7.53 8.74 27.64
CA SER A 209 -7.36 7.29 27.71
C SER A 209 -8.00 6.54 26.54
N THR A 210 -9.19 7.01 26.13
CA THR A 210 -10.00 6.41 25.05
C THR A 210 -10.44 7.48 24.04
N PRO A 211 -10.88 7.08 22.83
CA PRO A 211 -11.41 8.00 21.84
C PRO A 211 -12.57 8.84 22.38
N ASP A 212 -13.44 8.22 23.18
CA ASP A 212 -14.61 8.89 23.78
C ASP A 212 -14.20 9.89 24.86
N ASP A 213 -13.18 9.57 25.65
CA ASP A 213 -12.69 10.46 26.71
C ASP A 213 -12.00 11.70 26.14
N VAL A 214 -11.15 11.53 25.11
CA VAL A 214 -10.49 12.66 24.47
C VAL A 214 -11.49 13.53 23.70
N TRP A 215 -12.47 12.93 23.04
CA TRP A 215 -13.48 13.67 22.26
C TRP A 215 -14.36 14.57 23.12
N LYS A 216 -14.75 14.11 24.32
CA LYS A 216 -15.51 14.93 25.29
C LYS A 216 -14.81 16.27 25.61
N LYS A 217 -13.47 16.30 25.60
CA LYS A 217 -12.67 17.50 25.90
C LYS A 217 -12.74 18.58 24.81
N VAL A 218 -12.95 18.19 23.55
CA VAL A 218 -13.01 19.12 22.41
C VAL A 218 -14.24 20.03 22.48
N GLY A 219 -15.36 19.51 22.99
CA GLY A 219 -16.58 20.28 23.26
C GLY A 219 -17.46 20.60 22.05
N ILE A 220 -17.15 20.09 20.85
CA ILE A 220 -18.00 20.20 19.65
C ILE A 220 -18.65 18.86 19.30
N TYR A 221 -19.75 18.89 18.55
CA TYR A 221 -20.52 17.71 18.15
C TYR A 221 -20.77 16.70 19.31
N LYS A 222 -21.12 17.23 20.49
CA LYS A 222 -21.27 16.46 21.74
C LYS A 222 -22.25 15.27 21.68
N LYS A 223 -23.09 15.22 20.65
CA LYS A 223 -24.03 14.12 20.40
C LYS A 223 -23.37 12.84 19.86
N PHE A 224 -22.15 12.93 19.34
CA PHE A 224 -21.43 11.78 18.78
C PHE A 224 -20.36 11.29 19.75
N SER A 225 -20.18 9.97 19.81
CA SER A 225 -19.06 9.36 20.52
C SER A 225 -17.75 9.66 19.79
N GLY A 226 -16.65 9.72 20.52
CA GLY A 226 -15.32 9.87 19.93
C GLY A 226 -14.97 8.67 19.07
N SER A 227 -15.28 7.45 19.52
CA SER A 227 -15.12 6.22 18.76
C SER A 227 -15.82 6.26 17.39
N HIS A 228 -17.00 6.89 17.30
CA HIS A 228 -17.69 7.12 16.05
C HIS A 228 -16.99 8.17 15.18
N ILE A 229 -16.55 9.29 15.76
CA ILE A 229 -15.87 10.38 15.04
C ILE A 229 -14.48 9.98 14.54
N PHE A 230 -13.72 9.19 15.31
CA PHE A 230 -12.46 8.59 14.88
C PHE A 230 -12.66 7.67 13.67
N GLY A 231 -13.88 7.18 13.44
CA GLY A 231 -14.23 6.25 12.36
C GLY A 231 -13.91 4.80 12.68
N ILE A 232 -13.45 4.49 13.91
CA ILE A 232 -13.10 3.13 14.31
C ILE A 232 -14.33 2.22 14.43
N THR A 233 -15.50 2.75 14.80
CA THR A 233 -16.75 1.95 14.88
C THR A 233 -17.53 1.90 13.55
N HIS A 234 -17.05 2.57 12.50
CA HIS A 234 -17.71 2.55 11.20
C HIS A 234 -17.63 1.15 10.58
N GLU A 235 -18.70 0.67 9.96
CA GLU A 235 -18.80 -0.70 9.40
C GLU A 235 -17.63 -1.05 8.48
N THR A 236 -17.29 -0.18 7.52
CA THR A 236 -16.12 -0.37 6.63
C THR A 236 -14.81 -0.54 7.39
N THR A 237 -14.59 0.26 8.44
CA THR A 237 -13.39 0.19 9.27
C THR A 237 -13.38 -1.07 10.11
N GLN A 238 -14.51 -1.41 10.73
CA GLN A 238 -14.66 -2.62 11.53
C GLN A 238 -14.48 -3.88 10.70
N ASN A 239 -15.04 -3.92 9.48
CA ASN A 239 -14.79 -5.01 8.55
C ASN A 239 -13.30 -5.14 8.27
N LEU A 240 -12.55 -4.04 8.10
CA LEU A 240 -11.10 -4.15 7.90
C LEU A 240 -10.37 -4.57 9.18
N LEU A 241 -10.68 -3.96 10.32
CA LEU A 241 -10.07 -4.24 11.63
C LEU A 241 -10.29 -5.69 12.06
N GLN A 242 -11.51 -6.19 11.99
CA GLN A 242 -11.85 -7.58 12.33
C GLN A 242 -11.20 -8.56 11.37
N SER A 243 -10.98 -8.13 10.14
CA SER A 243 -10.44 -8.99 9.12
C SER A 243 -8.90 -9.08 9.18
N GLU A 244 -8.19 -8.02 9.57
CA GLU A 244 -6.76 -8.11 9.92
C GLU A 244 -6.50 -8.57 11.36
N ALA A 245 -7.47 -8.47 12.27
CA ALA A 245 -7.41 -9.07 13.60
C ALA A 245 -7.46 -10.60 13.59
N VAL A 246 -7.75 -11.23 12.44
CA VAL A 246 -7.50 -12.66 12.24
C VAL A 246 -6.00 -12.87 12.03
N THR A 247 -5.25 -12.66 13.10
CA THR A 247 -3.87 -13.13 13.21
C THR A 247 -3.88 -14.43 14.00
N CYS A 248 -2.94 -15.30 13.67
CA CYS A 248 -2.71 -16.54 14.40
C CYS A 248 -1.21 -16.62 14.65
N LYS A 249 -0.79 -16.12 15.81
CA LYS A 249 0.64 -16.07 16.13
C LYS A 249 1.22 -17.49 16.22
N PRO A 250 2.55 -17.66 16.13
CA PRO A 250 3.17 -18.99 16.12
C PRO A 250 2.75 -19.91 17.28
N ASP A 251 2.59 -19.38 18.49
CA ASP A 251 2.06 -20.10 19.67
C ASP A 251 0.61 -20.56 19.52
N GLU A 252 -0.16 -19.90 18.66
CA GLU A 252 -1.58 -20.17 18.42
C GLU A 252 -1.83 -21.09 17.22
N TRP A 253 -0.79 -21.53 16.49
CA TRP A 253 -0.97 -22.35 15.28
C TRP A 253 -1.67 -23.69 15.55
N ASN A 254 -1.62 -24.19 16.79
CA ASN A 254 -2.37 -25.38 17.21
C ASN A 254 -3.89 -25.14 17.32
N ASN A 255 -4.33 -23.88 17.38
CA ASN A 255 -5.74 -23.53 17.34
C ASN A 255 -6.26 -23.60 15.90
N HIS A 256 -6.76 -24.77 15.52
CA HIS A 256 -7.24 -25.03 14.16
C HIS A 256 -8.34 -24.06 13.71
N GLU A 257 -9.20 -23.59 14.61
CA GLU A 257 -10.26 -22.63 14.28
C GLU A 257 -9.67 -21.27 13.89
N LYS A 258 -8.74 -20.73 14.70
CA LYS A 258 -8.05 -19.46 14.40
C LYS A 258 -7.25 -19.57 13.10
N LEU A 259 -6.45 -20.62 12.96
CA LEU A 259 -5.61 -20.82 11.79
C LEU A 259 -6.46 -21.01 10.51
N THR A 260 -7.61 -21.68 10.60
CA THR A 260 -8.55 -21.83 9.47
C THR A 260 -9.17 -20.49 9.08
N LYS A 261 -9.50 -19.61 10.04
CA LYS A 261 -9.98 -18.25 9.72
C LYS A 261 -8.94 -17.45 8.94
N VAL A 262 -7.65 -17.55 9.30
CA VAL A 262 -6.54 -16.93 8.54
C VAL A 262 -6.47 -17.52 7.13
N PHE A 263 -6.52 -18.85 7.00
CA PHE A 263 -6.47 -19.55 5.72
C PHE A 263 -7.63 -19.16 4.80
N ASP A 264 -8.85 -19.17 5.29
CA ASP A 264 -10.05 -18.83 4.52
C ASP A 264 -9.97 -17.41 3.97
N ARG A 265 -9.44 -16.49 4.78
CA ARG A 265 -9.21 -15.11 4.38
C ARG A 265 -8.11 -14.95 3.35
N HIS A 266 -6.91 -15.49 3.60
CA HIS A 266 -5.74 -15.17 2.77
C HIS A 266 -5.60 -16.07 1.54
N ILE A 267 -6.11 -17.30 1.62
CA ILE A 267 -6.02 -18.33 0.57
C ILE A 267 -7.38 -18.52 -0.13
N LYS A 268 -8.46 -18.92 0.57
CA LYS A 268 -9.75 -19.26 -0.08
C LYS A 268 -10.42 -18.06 -0.76
N SER A 269 -10.40 -16.88 -0.14
CA SER A 269 -11.01 -15.66 -0.70
C SER A 269 -10.49 -15.31 -2.10
N ARG A 270 -9.27 -15.74 -2.42
CA ARG A 270 -8.61 -15.49 -3.71
C ARG A 270 -9.02 -16.47 -4.81
N LYS A 271 -9.93 -17.40 -4.52
CA LYS A 271 -10.44 -18.44 -5.44
C LYS A 271 -9.31 -19.20 -6.12
N LEU A 272 -8.31 -19.62 -5.34
CA LEU A 272 -7.19 -20.40 -5.84
C LEU A 272 -7.64 -21.84 -6.15
N PRO A 273 -6.99 -22.56 -7.10
CA PRO A 273 -7.30 -23.96 -7.37
C PRO A 273 -7.15 -24.79 -6.09
N ASN A 274 -8.17 -25.58 -5.73
CA ASN A 274 -8.17 -26.40 -4.52
C ASN A 274 -7.30 -27.67 -4.69
N THR A 275 -6.03 -27.46 -5.00
CA THR A 275 -5.02 -28.49 -5.28
C THR A 275 -4.13 -28.78 -4.07
N MET A 276 -4.29 -28.01 -3.00
CA MET A 276 -3.49 -28.09 -1.78
C MET A 276 -3.97 -29.25 -0.90
N VAL A 277 -3.05 -30.08 -0.43
CA VAL A 277 -3.33 -31.16 0.53
C VAL A 277 -2.74 -30.78 1.89
N ASN A 278 -3.52 -30.91 2.95
CA ASN A 278 -3.07 -30.78 4.35
C ASN A 278 -2.27 -29.50 4.66
N TRP A 279 -2.72 -28.34 4.15
CA TRP A 279 -2.06 -27.05 4.35
C TRP A 279 -1.77 -26.71 5.82
N SER A 280 -2.62 -27.14 6.75
CA SER A 280 -2.44 -26.87 8.19
C SER A 280 -1.26 -27.64 8.77
N GLN A 281 -0.89 -28.79 8.16
CA GLN A 281 0.25 -29.59 8.56
C GLN A 281 1.57 -28.83 8.37
N LEU A 282 1.66 -27.94 7.36
CA LEU A 282 2.84 -27.10 7.15
C LEU A 282 3.16 -26.27 8.40
N PHE A 283 2.14 -25.64 9.01
CA PHE A 283 2.32 -24.83 10.22
C PHE A 283 2.67 -25.70 11.42
N HIS A 284 2.04 -26.86 11.55
CA HIS A 284 2.36 -27.81 12.62
C HIS A 284 3.80 -28.32 12.56
N ASP A 285 4.25 -28.73 11.36
CA ASP A 285 5.61 -29.23 11.14
C ASP A 285 6.62 -28.10 11.33
N TRP A 286 6.31 -26.89 10.87
CA TRP A 286 7.15 -25.71 11.11
C TRP A 286 7.22 -25.37 12.60
N TYR A 287 6.12 -25.47 13.34
CA TYR A 287 6.14 -25.24 14.78
C TYR A 287 7.01 -26.26 15.54
N LYS A 288 7.00 -27.52 15.07
CA LYS A 288 7.75 -28.62 15.69
C LYS A 288 9.24 -28.66 15.35
N GLN A 289 9.68 -28.10 14.22
CA GLN A 289 11.10 -28.06 13.91
C GLN A 289 11.86 -27.09 14.83
N ASP A 290 13.11 -27.42 15.11
CA ASP A 290 13.99 -26.59 15.95
C ASP A 290 14.29 -25.23 15.31
N SER A 291 14.46 -25.20 13.98
CA SER A 291 14.67 -23.97 13.23
C SER A 291 13.39 -23.13 13.16
N SER A 292 13.51 -21.85 13.50
CA SER A 292 12.48 -20.84 13.24
C SER A 292 12.37 -20.50 11.75
N ILE A 293 13.43 -20.73 10.98
CA ILE A 293 13.59 -20.28 9.59
C ILE A 293 13.14 -21.38 8.62
N ILE A 294 12.40 -20.98 7.59
CA ILE A 294 12.11 -21.79 6.39
C ILE A 294 12.56 -21.06 5.13
N GLN A 295 12.66 -21.82 4.06
CA GLN A 295 12.86 -21.31 2.71
C GLN A 295 11.54 -21.31 1.93
N PHE A 296 11.26 -20.20 1.24
CA PHE A 296 10.10 -19.99 0.39
C PHE A 296 10.57 -19.73 -1.06
N PRO A 297 9.88 -20.23 -2.09
CA PRO A 297 8.62 -20.97 -2.04
C PRO A 297 8.78 -22.48 -1.79
N SER A 298 10.00 -23.00 -1.60
CA SER A 298 10.27 -24.44 -1.50
C SER A 298 9.47 -25.15 -0.41
N ILE A 299 9.15 -24.48 0.71
CA ILE A 299 8.26 -25.04 1.75
C ILE A 299 6.90 -25.47 1.21
N LEU A 300 6.37 -24.78 0.19
CA LEU A 300 5.04 -25.03 -0.36
C LEU A 300 5.00 -26.33 -1.16
N ALA A 301 6.14 -26.82 -1.65
CA ALA A 301 6.22 -28.12 -2.33
C ALA A 301 5.75 -29.28 -1.42
N LYS A 302 5.72 -29.10 -0.09
CA LYS A 302 5.19 -30.10 0.85
C LYS A 302 3.66 -30.24 0.82
N ILE A 303 2.94 -29.23 0.33
CA ILE A 303 1.47 -29.17 0.38
C ILE A 303 0.81 -29.09 -0.99
N TYR A 304 1.61 -29.01 -2.06
CA TYR A 304 1.18 -29.07 -3.45
C TYR A 304 1.73 -30.33 -4.13
N PRO A 305 1.09 -30.82 -5.20
CA PRO A 305 1.63 -31.94 -5.99
C PRO A 305 3.04 -31.65 -6.53
N GLU A 306 3.89 -32.68 -6.68
CA GLU A 306 5.31 -32.53 -7.08
C GLU A 306 5.50 -31.76 -8.39
N ASP A 307 4.61 -31.93 -9.36
CA ASP A 307 4.67 -31.25 -10.67
C ASP A 307 3.92 -29.90 -10.71
N TYR A 308 3.40 -29.43 -9.56
CA TYR A 308 2.58 -28.23 -9.52
C TYR A 308 3.43 -26.95 -9.62
N LYS A 309 3.14 -26.14 -10.65
CA LYS A 309 3.76 -24.82 -10.83
C LYS A 309 2.93 -23.73 -10.17
N LEU A 310 3.43 -23.24 -9.03
CA LEU A 310 2.83 -22.12 -8.30
C LEU A 310 2.83 -20.84 -9.14
N GLN A 311 1.69 -20.16 -9.17
CA GLN A 311 1.54 -18.86 -9.83
C GLN A 311 1.87 -17.71 -8.88
N ASP A 312 2.28 -16.56 -9.41
CA ASP A 312 2.57 -15.35 -8.60
C ASP A 312 1.39 -14.91 -7.72
N LYS A 313 0.15 -15.15 -8.16
CA LYS A 313 -1.04 -14.86 -7.36
C LYS A 313 -1.11 -15.74 -6.10
N GLU A 314 -0.69 -17.00 -6.20
CA GLU A 314 -0.64 -17.94 -5.08
C GLU A 314 0.51 -17.62 -4.14
N LEU A 315 1.69 -17.33 -4.67
CA LEU A 315 2.84 -16.92 -3.87
C LEU A 315 2.51 -15.65 -3.06
N ARG A 316 1.84 -14.66 -3.68
CA ARG A 316 1.34 -13.47 -2.98
C ARG A 316 0.28 -13.78 -1.92
N ALA A 317 -0.50 -14.84 -2.09
CA ALA A 317 -1.48 -15.27 -1.09
C ALA A 317 -0.79 -15.87 0.13
N TRP A 318 0.19 -16.74 -0.10
CA TRP A 318 0.99 -17.37 0.95
C TRP A 318 1.83 -16.38 1.74
N ARG A 319 2.49 -15.41 1.08
CA ARG A 319 3.21 -14.33 1.79
C ARG A 319 2.27 -13.54 2.72
N ALA A 320 1.05 -13.25 2.25
CA ALA A 320 0.06 -12.56 3.07
C ALA A 320 -0.40 -13.43 4.26
N MET A 321 -0.58 -14.73 4.04
CA MET A 321 -0.92 -15.68 5.10
C MET A 321 0.20 -15.78 6.14
N PHE A 322 1.46 -15.89 5.74
CA PHE A 322 2.60 -15.95 6.65
C PHE A 322 2.72 -14.70 7.51
N LYS A 323 2.54 -13.51 6.94
CA LYS A 323 2.47 -12.26 7.71
C LYS A 323 1.34 -12.29 8.75
N ALA A 324 0.14 -12.72 8.35
CA ALA A 324 -0.99 -12.83 9.26
C ALA A 324 -0.78 -13.90 10.36
N CYS A 325 0.05 -14.91 10.08
CA CYS A 325 0.46 -15.92 11.05
C CYS A 325 1.62 -15.47 11.96
N GLY A 326 2.02 -14.20 11.92
CA GLY A 326 3.10 -13.66 12.75
C GLY A 326 4.51 -13.99 12.26
N CYS A 327 4.68 -14.37 11.00
CA CYS A 327 5.99 -14.62 10.40
C CYS A 327 6.56 -13.37 9.73
N SER A 328 7.88 -13.25 9.74
CA SER A 328 8.63 -12.16 9.12
C SER A 328 9.50 -12.66 7.97
N ASN A 329 9.56 -11.89 6.88
CA ASN A 329 10.56 -12.11 5.84
C ASN A 329 11.90 -11.53 6.31
N ILE A 330 12.93 -12.38 6.32
CA ILE A 330 14.28 -12.10 6.82
C ILE A 330 15.35 -12.28 5.73
N THR A 331 14.94 -12.23 4.46
CA THR A 331 15.83 -12.41 3.31
C THR A 331 16.89 -11.29 3.26
N PRO A 332 18.20 -11.61 3.21
CA PRO A 332 19.27 -10.60 3.28
C PRO A 332 19.63 -9.98 1.93
N PHE A 333 18.98 -10.38 0.84
CA PHE A 333 19.27 -9.93 -0.53
C PHE A 333 18.00 -9.52 -1.28
N SER A 334 18.19 -8.83 -2.41
CA SER A 334 17.10 -8.33 -3.24
C SER A 334 16.49 -9.42 -4.13
N HIS A 335 15.25 -9.18 -4.58
CA HIS A 335 14.58 -10.05 -5.56
C HIS A 335 15.25 -10.08 -6.94
N GLU A 336 16.14 -9.11 -7.24
CA GLU A 336 16.92 -9.10 -8.48
C GLU A 336 17.98 -10.21 -8.48
N GLU A 337 18.48 -10.58 -7.30
CA GLU A 337 19.48 -11.63 -7.13
C GLU A 337 18.86 -13.02 -7.13
N SER A 338 17.79 -13.23 -6.36
CA SER A 338 17.11 -14.52 -6.29
C SER A 338 15.63 -14.38 -5.94
N GLN A 339 14.83 -15.33 -6.41
CA GLN A 339 13.41 -15.45 -6.08
C GLN A 339 13.18 -16.24 -4.78
N ILE A 340 14.25 -16.77 -4.19
CA ILE A 340 14.21 -17.46 -2.90
C ILE A 340 14.03 -16.43 -1.79
N GLU A 341 13.14 -16.73 -0.85
CA GLU A 341 12.95 -15.95 0.36
C GLU A 341 13.18 -16.80 1.60
N PHE A 342 13.63 -16.17 2.67
CA PHE A 342 13.71 -16.77 3.99
C PHE A 342 12.69 -16.13 4.92
N TRP A 343 11.91 -16.96 5.60
CA TRP A 343 10.87 -16.53 6.53
C TRP A 343 11.11 -17.13 7.90
N SER A 344 10.95 -16.32 8.95
CA SER A 344 11.06 -16.75 10.34
C SER A 344 9.73 -16.65 11.07
N ARG A 345 9.47 -17.64 11.93
CA ARG A 345 8.38 -17.63 12.92
C ARG A 345 8.79 -17.09 14.29
N ALA A 346 10.03 -16.61 14.46
CA ALA A 346 10.49 -16.11 15.75
C ALA A 346 9.79 -14.78 16.09
N TYR A 347 9.35 -14.63 17.34
CA TYR A 347 8.81 -13.34 17.83
C TYR A 347 9.82 -12.20 17.71
N ASN A 348 11.10 -12.52 17.93
CA ASN A 348 12.22 -11.62 17.73
C ASN A 348 13.17 -12.26 16.70
N ASP A 349 13.11 -11.75 15.47
CA ASP A 349 13.82 -12.28 14.32
C ASP A 349 15.23 -11.68 14.14
N LYS A 350 15.71 -10.84 15.06
CA LYS A 350 17.03 -10.19 14.96
C LYS A 350 18.18 -11.19 14.86
N ALA A 351 18.13 -12.24 15.67
CA ALA A 351 19.15 -13.29 15.63
C ALA A 351 19.13 -14.01 14.28
N ASP A 352 17.94 -14.39 13.80
CA ASP A 352 17.76 -15.08 12.52
C ASP A 352 18.24 -14.23 11.34
N ARG A 353 17.90 -12.93 11.34
CA ARG A 353 18.39 -11.96 10.34
C ARG A 353 19.91 -11.89 10.34
N GLN A 354 20.52 -11.69 11.52
CA GLN A 354 21.98 -11.56 11.63
C GLN A 354 22.69 -12.85 11.18
N ILE A 355 22.14 -14.01 11.51
CA ILE A 355 22.68 -15.30 11.08
C ILE A 355 22.64 -15.41 9.55
N LEU A 356 21.50 -15.10 8.91
CA LEU A 356 21.40 -15.15 7.45
C LEU A 356 22.27 -14.10 6.76
N GLU A 357 22.35 -12.89 7.28
CA GLU A 357 23.26 -11.85 6.77
C GLU A 357 24.72 -12.30 6.83
N ASN A 358 25.14 -12.91 7.95
CA ASN A 358 26.49 -13.43 8.09
C ASN A 358 26.78 -14.55 7.09
N LEU A 359 25.85 -15.49 6.93
CA LEU A 359 25.97 -16.59 5.96
C LEU A 359 25.98 -16.08 4.52
N TYR A 360 25.16 -15.08 4.20
CA TYR A 360 25.12 -14.45 2.89
C TYR A 360 26.43 -13.73 2.56
N ASN A 361 26.91 -12.88 3.48
CA ASN A 361 28.17 -12.15 3.33
C ASN A 361 29.38 -13.10 3.22
N ALA A 362 29.33 -14.24 3.92
CA ALA A 362 30.34 -15.29 3.80
C ALA A 362 30.21 -16.15 2.54
N LYS A 363 29.21 -15.90 1.67
CA LYS A 363 28.89 -16.69 0.47
C LYS A 363 28.60 -18.17 0.76
N LEU A 364 28.01 -18.44 1.92
CA LEU A 364 27.63 -19.78 2.38
C LEU A 364 26.15 -20.11 2.12
N LEU A 365 25.34 -19.13 1.70
CA LEU A 365 23.96 -19.37 1.26
C LEU A 365 23.94 -19.74 -0.22
N ASN A 366 23.35 -20.89 -0.54
CA ASN A 366 23.06 -21.24 -1.93
C ASN A 366 21.78 -20.51 -2.38
N ILE A 367 21.95 -19.51 -3.26
CA ILE A 367 20.89 -18.64 -3.76
C ILE A 367 20.56 -18.89 -5.24
N ASP A 368 21.32 -19.75 -5.92
CA ASP A 368 21.27 -20.00 -7.36
C ASP A 368 20.79 -21.43 -7.67
N ASN A 369 19.50 -21.60 -7.99
CA ASN A 369 19.05 -22.83 -8.69
C ASN A 369 19.53 -22.86 -10.16
N LYS A 370 19.89 -21.71 -10.74
CA LYS A 370 20.26 -21.61 -12.16
C LYS A 370 21.60 -22.25 -12.53
N LYS A 371 22.55 -22.35 -11.59
CA LYS A 371 23.89 -22.87 -11.90
C LYS A 371 23.92 -24.39 -12.05
N GLU A 372 23.10 -25.12 -11.31
CA GLU A 372 23.00 -26.57 -11.46
C GLU A 372 22.38 -26.95 -12.80
N ASP A 373 21.28 -26.31 -13.20
CA ASP A 373 20.63 -26.59 -14.48
C ASP A 373 21.56 -26.29 -15.66
N LEU A 374 22.28 -25.15 -15.67
CA LEU A 374 23.24 -24.81 -16.72
C LEU A 374 24.44 -25.78 -16.76
N LEU A 375 24.90 -26.27 -15.60
CA LEU A 375 25.98 -27.24 -15.52
C LEU A 375 25.52 -28.59 -16.10
N TRP A 376 24.34 -29.07 -15.71
CA TRP A 376 23.79 -30.34 -16.18
C TRP A 376 23.33 -30.29 -17.64
N GLU A 377 22.79 -29.16 -18.10
CA GLU A 377 22.49 -28.90 -19.52
C GLU A 377 23.79 -28.89 -20.33
N SER A 378 24.83 -28.17 -19.89
CA SER A 378 26.14 -28.17 -20.55
C SER A 378 26.78 -29.56 -20.56
N PHE A 379 26.61 -30.35 -19.49
CA PHE A 379 27.10 -31.72 -19.42
C PHE A 379 26.33 -32.65 -20.35
N ARG A 380 25.01 -32.49 -20.44
CA ARG A 380 24.13 -33.24 -21.35
C ARG A 380 24.42 -32.90 -22.81
N ASP A 381 24.63 -31.62 -23.11
CA ASP A 381 25.04 -31.15 -24.43
C ASP A 381 26.44 -31.65 -24.79
N ALA A 382 27.38 -31.68 -23.85
CA ALA A 382 28.70 -32.26 -24.07
C ALA A 382 28.63 -33.77 -24.36
N ILE A 383 27.79 -34.52 -23.63
CA ILE A 383 27.54 -35.95 -23.90
C ILE A 383 26.92 -36.15 -25.28
N ASN A 384 25.88 -35.38 -25.61
CA ASN A 384 25.17 -35.49 -26.90
C ASN A 384 26.04 -35.05 -28.09
N SER A 385 26.93 -34.08 -27.88
CA SER A 385 27.90 -33.61 -28.88
C SER A 385 29.01 -34.63 -29.12
N ASN A 386 29.25 -35.54 -28.16
CA ASN A 386 30.27 -36.58 -28.29
C ASN A 386 29.72 -37.78 -29.08
N LYS A 387 29.79 -37.70 -30.42
CA LYS A 387 29.38 -38.79 -31.35
C LYS A 387 30.19 -40.09 -31.20
N ARG A 388 31.18 -40.13 -30.32
CA ARG A 388 31.99 -41.33 -30.01
C ARG A 388 31.72 -41.69 -28.56
N GLY A 389 31.14 -42.86 -28.31
CA GLY A 389 30.89 -43.36 -26.95
C GLY A 389 32.17 -43.43 -26.10
N GLN A 390 32.02 -43.71 -24.79
CA GLN A 390 33.06 -43.61 -23.74
C GLN A 390 34.45 -44.20 -24.07
N ASN A 391 34.58 -45.10 -25.06
CA ASN A 391 35.84 -45.74 -25.41
C ASN A 391 36.51 -45.22 -26.70
N GLY A 392 36.02 -44.13 -27.31
CA GLY A 392 36.82 -43.30 -28.23
C GLY A 392 37.62 -44.03 -29.32
N LYS A 393 37.11 -45.13 -29.88
CA LYS A 393 37.77 -45.84 -30.98
C LYS A 393 36.89 -45.80 -32.23
N ILE A 394 37.54 -45.48 -33.34
CA ILE A 394 37.02 -45.52 -34.71
C ILE A 394 36.81 -46.99 -35.10
#